data_AF-K1RU36-F1
#
_entry.id   AF-K1RU36-F1
#
_cell.length_a   1.000
_cell.length_b   1.000
_cell.length_c   1.000
_cell.angle_alpha   90.00
_cell.angle_beta   90.00
_cell.angle_gamma   90.00
#
_symmetry.space_group_name_H-M   'P 1'
#
loop_
_entity.id
_entity.type
_entity.pdbx_description
1 polymer ?
#
loop_
_entity_poly.entity_id
_entity_poly.type
_entity_poly.pdbx_seq_one_letter_code
_entity_poly.pdbx_strand_id
1 'polypeptide(L)'
;SSSSKAKVITSNPRNLASGSLTLKDIEEVKQRHIQWIPFTLVYTERELTSWGERMQMLKELGMNPVERERIDHPTTENIQLEIDKFTEKVTSKKNPFPVDGLVICYDDTAYAATGSVTGHHATRAGFAFKWQDEHADTVLDHIEWSCAASTITPVAVFKPVELEGTTVQRASLCNVSECERLGIGDKGTRLQVIKANKIIPKVINITEVVGSFVIPAECPVCHATAVVRESESGTKTLHCTNAACPAKTT
;
A
#
# COMPACT_ATOMS: atom_id res chain seq x y z
N SER A 1 27.49 25.10 19.86
CA SER A 1 27.49 23.92 18.98
C SER A 1 26.05 23.46 18.77
N SER A 2 25.39 24.02 17.77
CA SER A 2 24.01 23.68 17.41
C SER A 2 23.97 22.30 16.77
N SER A 3 23.59 21.29 17.55
CA SER A 3 23.26 19.96 17.03
C SER A 3 22.05 20.08 16.11
N SER A 4 22.30 20.06 14.81
CA SER A 4 21.28 19.91 13.78
C SER A 4 20.67 18.52 13.91
N LYS A 5 19.61 18.38 14.72
CA LYS A 5 18.79 17.17 14.70
C LYS A 5 18.28 17.00 13.27
N ALA A 6 18.77 15.98 12.58
CA ALA A 6 18.29 15.59 11.27
C ALA A 6 16.77 15.42 11.37
N LYS A 7 16.03 16.31 10.71
CA LYS A 7 14.57 16.24 10.62
C LYS A 7 14.26 14.94 9.90
N VAL A 8 13.83 13.93 10.63
CA VAL A 8 13.35 12.67 10.05
C VAL A 8 12.17 13.03 9.15
N ILE A 9 12.41 13.07 7.84
CA ILE A 9 11.37 13.27 6.84
C ILE A 9 10.57 11.97 6.81
N THR A 10 9.49 11.93 7.58
CA THR A 10 8.58 10.78 7.58
C THR A 10 7.81 10.77 6.26
N SER A 11 7.99 9.69 5.50
CA SER A 11 7.61 9.55 4.09
C SER A 11 6.10 9.55 3.80
N ASN A 12 5.22 9.31 4.78
CA ASN A 12 3.77 9.54 4.61
C ASN A 12 3.09 9.87 5.96
N PRO A 13 1.87 10.45 5.96
CA PRO A 13 1.18 10.85 7.19
C PRO A 13 0.85 9.71 8.16
N ARG A 14 0.67 8.48 7.67
CA ARG A 14 0.50 7.28 8.52
C ARG A 14 1.77 6.99 9.33
N ASN A 15 2.94 7.05 8.70
CA ASN A 15 4.22 6.83 9.36
C ASN A 15 4.55 7.98 10.31
N LEU A 16 4.19 9.20 9.95
CA LEU A 16 4.32 10.37 10.83
C LEU A 16 3.50 10.18 12.11
N ALA A 17 2.22 9.83 12.00
CA ALA A 17 1.35 9.63 13.16
C ALA A 17 1.84 8.49 14.06
N SER A 18 2.14 7.32 13.48
CA SER A 18 2.66 6.16 14.23
C SER A 18 3.98 6.48 14.93
N GLY A 19 4.93 7.09 14.21
CA GLY A 19 6.21 7.51 14.80
C GLY A 19 6.03 8.53 15.91
N SER A 20 5.07 9.46 15.76
CA SER A 20 4.79 10.46 16.79
C SER A 20 4.25 9.84 18.08
N LEU A 21 3.36 8.84 17.99
CA LEU A 21 2.78 8.18 19.16
C LEU A 21 3.76 7.28 19.93
N THR A 22 4.93 6.99 19.37
CA THR A 22 5.98 6.19 20.03
C THR A 22 7.06 7.04 20.70
N LEU A 23 7.00 8.37 20.55
CA LEU A 23 7.93 9.29 21.20
C LEU A 23 7.72 9.30 22.72
N LYS A 24 8.84 9.33 23.45
CA LYS A 24 8.82 9.45 24.93
C LYS A 24 8.68 10.89 25.40
N ASP A 25 9.09 11.86 24.59
CA ASP A 25 9.06 13.28 24.91
C ASP A 25 7.72 13.89 24.48
N ILE A 26 6.90 14.29 25.46
CA ILE A 26 5.57 14.87 25.25
C ILE A 26 5.64 16.20 24.51
N GLU A 27 6.69 17.00 24.73
CA GLU A 27 6.83 18.29 24.04
C GLU A 27 7.11 18.10 22.54
N GLU A 28 7.81 17.01 22.17
CA GLU A 28 7.98 16.65 20.77
C GLU A 28 6.65 16.17 20.16
N VAL A 29 5.87 15.36 20.86
CA VAL A 29 4.53 14.91 20.39
C VAL A 29 3.60 16.10 20.15
N LYS A 30 3.59 17.07 21.08
CA LYS A 30 2.74 18.26 20.99
C LYS A 30 3.00 19.08 19.73
N GLN A 31 4.26 19.16 19.29
CA GLN A 31 4.64 19.87 18.05
C GLN A 31 4.19 19.15 16.77
N ARG A 32 3.77 17.89 16.85
CA ARG A 32 3.31 17.11 15.69
C ARG A 32 1.83 17.36 15.34
N HIS A 33 1.09 18.10 16.17
CA HIS A 33 -0.32 18.46 15.96
C HIS A 33 -1.21 17.26 15.60
N ILE A 34 -0.99 16.12 16.28
CA ILE A 34 -1.77 14.90 16.04
C ILE A 34 -3.24 15.15 16.37
N GLN A 35 -4.11 14.82 15.42
CA GLN A 35 -5.56 14.83 15.60
C GLN A 35 -6.08 13.40 15.66
N TRP A 36 -7.05 13.17 16.54
CA TRP A 36 -7.75 11.91 16.65
C TRP A 36 -9.19 12.08 16.13
N ILE A 37 -9.60 11.18 15.24
CA ILE A 37 -10.93 11.17 14.63
C ILE A 37 -11.57 9.82 14.98
N PRO A 38 -12.59 9.78 15.85
CA PRO A 38 -13.25 8.53 16.18
C PRO A 38 -14.07 8.00 15.02
N PHE A 39 -14.07 6.67 14.83
CA PHE A 39 -14.80 6.00 13.76
C PHE A 39 -15.74 4.90 14.27
N THR A 40 -15.70 4.55 15.55
CA THR A 40 -16.64 3.60 16.16
C THR A 40 -16.75 3.82 17.67
N LEU A 41 -17.96 3.68 18.22
CA LEU A 41 -18.17 3.54 19.66
C LEU A 41 -18.24 2.05 19.98
N VAL A 42 -17.25 1.56 20.72
CA VAL A 42 -17.10 0.12 21.01
C VAL A 42 -18.06 -0.31 22.12
N TYR A 43 -18.24 0.52 23.15
CA TYR A 43 -19.04 0.19 24.32
C TYR A 43 -19.85 1.41 24.81
N THR A 44 -21.06 1.14 25.24
CA THR A 44 -21.96 2.05 25.96
C THR A 44 -22.94 1.21 26.78
N GLU A 45 -23.43 1.74 27.89
CA GLU A 45 -24.47 1.09 28.70
C GLU A 45 -25.82 1.08 27.98
N ARG A 46 -26.03 2.03 27.07
CA ARG A 46 -27.24 2.09 26.24
C ARG A 46 -27.10 1.11 25.07
N GLU A 47 -28.09 0.26 24.87
CA GLU A 47 -28.12 -0.60 23.69
C GLU A 47 -28.31 0.26 22.43
N LEU A 48 -27.33 0.22 21.54
CA LEU A 48 -27.31 0.90 20.24
C LEU A 48 -27.00 -0.11 19.15
N THR A 49 -28.02 -0.44 18.36
CA THR A 49 -27.93 -1.39 17.25
C THR A 49 -27.53 -0.71 15.94
N SER A 50 -27.55 0.62 15.84
CA SER A 50 -27.07 1.37 14.67
C SER A 50 -25.64 1.89 14.85
N TRP A 51 -24.75 1.66 13.87
CA TRP A 51 -23.43 2.27 13.80
C TRP A 51 -23.56 3.79 13.67
N GLY A 52 -24.55 4.27 12.93
CA GLY A 52 -24.86 5.68 12.83
C GLY A 52 -25.28 6.32 14.14
N GLU A 53 -26.13 5.66 14.93
CA GLU A 53 -26.51 6.15 16.27
C GLU A 53 -25.31 6.22 17.21
N ARG A 54 -24.41 5.23 17.14
CA ARG A 54 -23.13 5.26 17.87
C ARG A 54 -22.30 6.48 17.50
N MET A 55 -22.23 6.84 16.21
CA MET A 55 -21.52 8.05 15.77
C MET A 55 -22.23 9.33 16.21
N GLN A 56 -23.56 9.32 16.24
CA GLN A 56 -24.34 10.43 16.74
C GLN A 56 -24.11 10.67 18.24
N MET A 57 -24.06 9.60 19.04
CA MET A 57 -23.71 9.69 20.47
C MET A 57 -22.31 10.29 20.68
N LEU A 58 -21.32 9.92 19.86
CA LEU A 58 -19.99 10.55 19.93
C LEU A 58 -20.04 12.05 19.66
N LYS A 59 -20.88 12.51 18.71
CA LYS A 59 -21.11 13.95 18.47
C LYS A 59 -21.73 14.64 19.68
N GLU A 60 -22.73 14.01 20.31
CA GLU A 60 -23.39 14.52 21.52
C GLU A 60 -22.43 14.63 22.71
N LEU A 61 -21.42 13.76 22.77
CA LEU A 61 -20.33 13.82 23.75
C LEU A 61 -19.25 14.88 23.42
N GLY A 62 -19.44 15.68 22.37
CA GLY A 62 -18.52 16.74 21.97
C GLY A 62 -17.33 16.27 21.12
N MET A 63 -17.37 15.04 20.58
CA MET A 63 -16.35 14.53 19.67
C MET A 63 -16.71 14.80 18.21
N ASN A 64 -15.72 14.75 17.32
CA ASN A 64 -15.89 14.92 15.87
C ASN A 64 -15.61 13.59 15.16
N PRO A 65 -16.58 12.67 15.06
CA PRO A 65 -16.38 11.40 14.39
C PRO A 65 -16.18 11.57 12.88
N VAL A 66 -15.67 10.50 12.27
CA VAL A 66 -15.44 10.42 10.82
C VAL A 66 -16.71 10.80 10.05
N GLU A 67 -16.52 11.51 8.95
CA GLU A 67 -17.60 11.82 8.03
C GLU A 67 -18.22 10.53 7.48
N ARG A 68 -19.55 10.53 7.35
CA ARG A 68 -20.32 9.36 6.95
C ARG A 68 -21.59 9.78 6.24
N GLU A 69 -22.06 8.92 5.36
CA GLU A 69 -23.39 9.02 4.74
C GLU A 69 -24.17 7.72 5.02
N ARG A 70 -25.48 7.83 5.25
CA ARG A 70 -26.36 6.68 5.43
C ARG A 70 -27.20 6.48 4.18
N ILE A 71 -27.25 5.24 3.70
CA ILE A 71 -28.08 4.85 2.55
C ILE A 71 -29.20 3.93 3.06
N ASP A 72 -30.43 4.42 3.15
CA ASP A 72 -31.56 3.66 3.69
C ASP A 72 -32.01 2.50 2.79
N HIS A 73 -31.89 2.67 1.48
CA HIS A 73 -32.31 1.69 0.47
C HIS A 73 -31.16 1.41 -0.50
N PRO A 74 -30.14 0.63 -0.11
CA PRO A 74 -28.93 0.46 -0.90
C PRO A 74 -29.21 -0.21 -2.25
N THR A 75 -28.82 0.48 -3.33
CA THR A 75 -28.73 -0.05 -4.69
C THR A 75 -27.32 0.20 -5.21
N THR A 76 -26.90 -0.51 -6.26
CA THR A 76 -25.57 -0.28 -6.83
C THR A 76 -25.39 1.17 -7.28
N GLU A 77 -26.45 1.79 -7.80
CA GLU A 77 -26.43 3.16 -8.30
C GLU A 77 -26.24 4.19 -7.18
N ASN A 78 -26.97 4.08 -6.07
CA ASN A 78 -26.84 5.07 -4.99
C ASN A 78 -25.58 4.85 -4.15
N ILE A 79 -25.09 3.61 -4.02
CA ILE A 79 -23.79 3.35 -3.43
C ILE A 79 -22.69 3.99 -4.28
N GLN A 80 -22.76 3.82 -5.61
CA GLN A 80 -21.81 4.45 -6.52
C GLN A 80 -21.88 5.98 -6.43
N LEU A 81 -23.09 6.55 -6.35
CA LEU A 81 -23.26 8.00 -6.20
C LEU A 81 -22.56 8.54 -4.94
N GLU A 82 -22.65 7.85 -3.80
CA GLU A 82 -21.93 8.26 -2.59
C GLU A 82 -20.41 8.08 -2.73
N ILE A 83 -19.96 6.98 -3.34
CA ILE A 83 -18.54 6.78 -3.67
C ILE A 83 -18.02 7.95 -4.52
N ASP A 84 -18.75 8.38 -5.54
CA ASP A 84 -18.36 9.46 -6.43
C ASP A 84 -18.26 10.80 -5.71
N LYS A 85 -19.21 11.13 -4.82
CA LYS A 85 -19.17 12.34 -3.98
C LYS A 85 -17.92 12.38 -3.09
N PHE A 86 -17.62 11.27 -2.40
CA PHE A 86 -16.41 11.19 -1.59
C PHE A 86 -15.14 11.20 -2.45
N THR A 87 -15.17 10.59 -3.63
CA THR A 87 -14.07 10.61 -4.60
C THR A 87 -13.77 12.03 -5.06
N GLU A 88 -14.79 12.82 -5.41
CA GLU A 88 -14.64 14.23 -5.76
C GLU A 88 -14.00 15.00 -4.60
N LYS A 89 -14.43 14.78 -3.36
CA LYS A 89 -13.87 15.47 -2.19
C LYS A 89 -12.37 15.19 -1.99
N VAL A 90 -11.95 13.95 -2.22
CA VAL A 90 -10.54 13.53 -2.10
C VAL A 90 -9.72 14.05 -3.27
N THR A 91 -10.18 13.84 -4.50
CA THR A 91 -9.46 14.21 -5.74
C THR A 91 -9.38 15.73 -5.94
N SER A 92 -10.38 16.48 -5.49
CA SER A 92 -10.35 17.96 -5.49
C SER A 92 -9.51 18.57 -4.36
N LYS A 93 -8.82 17.74 -3.56
CA LYS A 93 -8.00 18.15 -2.40
C LYS A 93 -8.77 18.97 -1.35
N LYS A 94 -10.09 18.79 -1.28
CA LYS A 94 -10.94 19.40 -0.25
C LYS A 94 -10.94 18.62 1.06
N ASN A 95 -10.49 17.36 1.04
CA ASN A 95 -10.38 16.56 2.25
C ASN A 95 -9.24 17.06 3.15
N PRO A 96 -9.48 17.30 4.45
CA PRO A 96 -8.50 17.96 5.34
C PRO A 96 -7.30 17.06 5.70
N PHE A 97 -7.37 15.77 5.42
CA PHE A 97 -6.31 14.80 5.67
C PHE A 97 -6.25 13.76 4.53
N PRO A 98 -5.11 13.09 4.31
CA PRO A 98 -5.05 12.03 3.32
C PRO A 98 -5.87 10.81 3.76
N VAL A 99 -6.56 10.21 2.81
CA VAL A 99 -7.32 8.96 2.98
C VAL A 99 -6.90 7.96 1.90
N ASP A 100 -7.14 6.67 2.10
CA ASP A 100 -6.81 5.59 1.16
C ASP A 100 -8.03 4.79 0.69
N GLY A 101 -9.21 5.11 1.22
CA GLY A 101 -10.45 4.47 0.82
C GLY A 101 -11.66 4.93 1.63
N LEU A 102 -12.76 4.25 1.38
CA LEU A 102 -14.01 4.31 2.12
C LEU A 102 -14.25 2.97 2.82
N VAL A 103 -14.89 3.04 3.99
CA VAL A 103 -15.41 1.86 4.66
C VAL A 103 -16.92 1.83 4.42
N ILE A 104 -17.37 0.80 3.71
CA ILE A 104 -18.79 0.52 3.46
C ILE A 104 -19.20 -0.55 4.46
N CYS A 105 -20.09 -0.20 5.39
CA CYS A 105 -20.54 -1.10 6.45
C CYS A 105 -22.06 -1.08 6.58
N TYR A 106 -22.61 -2.16 7.16
CA TYR A 106 -24.01 -2.16 7.58
C TYR A 106 -24.22 -1.20 8.75
N ASP A 107 -25.32 -0.45 8.70
CA ASP A 107 -25.73 0.39 9.83
C ASP A 107 -26.19 -0.48 11.00
N ASP A 108 -26.92 -1.56 10.74
CA ASP A 108 -27.31 -2.55 11.75
C ASP A 108 -26.09 -3.36 12.21
N THR A 109 -25.59 -3.03 13.40
CA THR A 109 -24.45 -3.66 14.05
C THR A 109 -24.75 -5.07 14.55
N ALA A 110 -26.01 -5.39 14.85
CA ALA A 110 -26.40 -6.74 15.24
C ALA A 110 -26.39 -7.66 14.01
N TYR A 111 -26.92 -7.19 12.88
CA TYR A 111 -26.80 -7.87 11.60
C TYR A 111 -25.34 -8.00 11.17
N ALA A 112 -24.56 -6.92 11.23
CA ALA A 112 -23.14 -6.95 10.88
C ALA A 112 -22.38 -8.00 11.72
N ALA A 113 -22.73 -8.15 13.00
CA ALA A 113 -22.13 -9.14 13.88
C ALA A 113 -22.44 -10.59 13.49
N THR A 114 -23.45 -10.87 12.67
CA THR A 114 -23.71 -12.21 12.13
C THR A 114 -22.73 -12.62 11.02
N GLY A 115 -22.02 -11.65 10.42
CA GLY A 115 -21.07 -11.91 9.34
C GLY A 115 -19.84 -12.70 9.77
N SER A 116 -19.24 -13.43 8.83
CA SER A 116 -18.02 -14.20 9.04
C SER A 116 -16.79 -13.28 9.17
N VAL A 117 -15.91 -13.61 10.12
CA VAL A 117 -14.57 -13.03 10.22
C VAL A 117 -13.62 -13.86 9.35
N THR A 118 -12.86 -13.22 8.47
CA THR A 118 -11.70 -13.84 7.82
C THR A 118 -10.44 -13.41 8.58
N GLY A 119 -9.41 -14.25 8.63
CA GLY A 119 -8.29 -14.11 9.58
C GLY A 119 -7.61 -12.73 9.66
N HIS A 120 -7.64 -11.93 8.59
CA HIS A 120 -7.03 -10.60 8.53
C HIS A 120 -8.01 -9.42 8.64
N HIS A 121 -9.32 -9.67 8.73
CA HIS A 121 -10.35 -8.63 8.76
C HIS A 121 -11.13 -8.68 10.09
N ALA A 122 -10.72 -7.83 11.05
CA ALA A 122 -11.26 -7.80 12.41
C ALA A 122 -12.72 -7.30 12.51
N THR A 123 -13.25 -6.66 11.47
CA THR A 123 -14.63 -6.16 11.40
C THR A 123 -15.51 -7.11 10.61
N ARG A 124 -16.58 -7.60 11.23
CA ARG A 124 -17.59 -8.43 10.57
C ARG A 124 -18.37 -7.59 9.56
N ALA A 125 -18.59 -8.12 8.36
CA ALA A 125 -19.51 -7.58 7.35
C ALA A 125 -19.26 -6.11 6.92
N GLY A 126 -18.01 -5.75 6.61
CA GLY A 126 -17.66 -4.46 6.02
C GLY A 126 -16.72 -4.60 4.83
N PHE A 127 -16.82 -3.67 3.88
CA PHE A 127 -15.94 -3.58 2.70
C PHE A 127 -15.08 -2.34 2.78
N ALA A 128 -13.77 -2.50 2.52
CA ALA A 128 -12.87 -1.39 2.29
C ALA A 128 -12.81 -1.13 0.78
N PHE A 129 -13.49 -0.08 0.32
CA PHE A 129 -13.33 0.43 -1.03
C PHE A 129 -12.05 1.26 -1.07
N LYS A 130 -11.05 0.85 -1.85
CA LYS A 130 -9.82 1.63 -2.01
C LYS A 130 -9.87 2.39 -3.32
N TRP A 131 -9.56 3.69 -3.28
CA TRP A 131 -9.26 4.42 -4.51
C TRP A 131 -8.03 3.81 -5.15
N GLN A 132 -8.01 3.81 -6.48
CA GLN A 132 -6.86 3.33 -7.22
C GLN A 132 -5.62 4.12 -6.81
N ASP A 133 -4.53 3.42 -6.51
CA ASP A 133 -3.25 4.06 -6.17
C ASP A 133 -2.85 5.02 -7.31
N GLU A 134 -2.35 6.20 -6.95
CA GLU A 134 -1.71 7.07 -7.92
C GLU A 134 -0.55 6.30 -8.56
N HIS A 135 -0.57 6.20 -9.89
CA HIS A 135 0.54 5.66 -10.64
C HIS A 135 1.38 6.79 -11.23
N ALA A 136 2.66 6.52 -11.38
CA ALA A 136 3.58 7.40 -12.09
C ALA A 136 4.15 6.67 -13.30
N ASP A 137 4.11 7.33 -14.45
CA ASP A 137 4.82 6.90 -15.65
C ASP A 137 6.32 7.20 -15.50
N THR A 138 7.16 6.22 -15.82
CA THR A 138 8.61 6.37 -15.81
C THR A 138 9.26 5.51 -16.89
N VAL A 139 10.57 5.59 -17.00
CA VAL A 139 11.40 4.87 -17.97
C VAL A 139 12.37 3.97 -17.23
N LEU A 140 12.37 2.70 -17.59
CA LEU A 140 13.31 1.70 -17.10
C LEU A 140 14.74 2.10 -17.47
N ASP A 141 15.63 2.14 -16.48
CA ASP A 141 17.07 2.30 -16.71
C ASP A 141 17.75 0.93 -16.85
N HIS A 142 17.50 0.00 -15.93
CA HIS A 142 17.97 -1.38 -16.03
C HIS A 142 17.21 -2.28 -15.04
N ILE A 143 17.36 -3.60 -15.22
CA ILE A 143 16.91 -4.60 -14.25
C ILE A 143 18.12 -5.06 -13.43
N GLU A 144 18.08 -4.80 -12.13
CA GLU A 144 19.07 -5.31 -11.18
C GLU A 144 18.62 -6.69 -10.69
N TRP A 145 19.56 -7.64 -10.60
CA TRP A 145 19.29 -8.98 -10.11
C TRP A 145 19.83 -9.13 -8.69
N SER A 146 18.94 -9.08 -7.71
CA SER A 146 19.30 -9.19 -6.29
C SER A 146 19.38 -10.65 -5.88
N CYS A 147 20.56 -11.11 -5.45
CA CYS A 147 20.78 -12.50 -5.06
C CYS A 147 20.58 -12.67 -3.55
N ALA A 148 19.52 -13.39 -3.15
CA ALA A 148 19.32 -13.88 -1.79
C ALA A 148 19.75 -15.36 -1.67
N ALA A 149 19.66 -15.93 -0.47
CA ALA A 149 20.09 -17.31 -0.19
C ALA A 149 19.30 -18.36 -1.01
N SER A 150 18.00 -18.16 -1.18
CA SER A 150 17.13 -19.09 -1.91
C SER A 150 16.98 -18.76 -3.38
N THR A 151 16.91 -17.47 -3.75
CA THR A 151 16.52 -17.02 -5.10
C THR A 151 17.24 -15.75 -5.52
N ILE A 152 17.40 -15.57 -6.82
CA ILE A 152 17.82 -14.32 -7.47
C ILE A 152 16.55 -13.61 -7.98
N THR A 153 16.28 -12.42 -7.45
CA THR A 153 15.05 -11.67 -7.70
C THR A 153 15.31 -10.45 -8.59
N PRO A 154 14.53 -10.25 -9.67
CA PRO A 154 14.64 -9.06 -10.49
C PRO A 154 14.04 -7.82 -9.80
N VAL A 155 14.73 -6.69 -9.93
CA VAL A 155 14.34 -5.38 -9.41
C VAL A 155 14.43 -4.37 -10.55
N ALA A 156 13.31 -3.73 -10.89
CA ALA A 156 13.30 -2.65 -11.86
C ALA A 156 13.93 -1.40 -11.23
N VAL A 157 14.97 -0.86 -11.87
CA VAL A 157 15.56 0.44 -11.57
C VAL A 157 15.15 1.40 -12.69
N PHE A 158 14.55 2.53 -12.34
CA PHE A 158 13.94 3.45 -13.30
C PHE A 158 14.20 4.91 -12.93
N LYS A 159 13.90 5.83 -13.86
CA LYS A 159 14.02 7.27 -13.60
C LYS A 159 13.20 7.67 -12.36
N PRO A 160 13.76 8.45 -11.42
CA PRO A 160 13.04 8.83 -10.20
C PRO A 160 11.70 9.49 -10.50
N VAL A 161 10.66 9.08 -9.77
CA VAL A 161 9.31 9.66 -9.83
C VAL A 161 8.79 9.97 -8.44
N GLU A 162 7.96 11.00 -8.33
CA GLU A 162 7.25 11.32 -7.10
C GLU A 162 5.96 10.50 -7.00
N LEU A 163 5.85 9.70 -5.96
CA LEU A 163 4.66 8.95 -5.60
C LEU A 163 4.34 9.19 -4.13
N GLU A 164 3.14 9.69 -3.85
CA GLU A 164 2.65 9.96 -2.50
C GLU A 164 3.59 10.84 -1.66
N GLY A 165 4.20 11.85 -2.28
CA GLY A 165 5.12 12.79 -1.62
C GLY A 165 6.51 12.22 -1.33
N THR A 166 6.91 11.16 -2.04
CA THR A 166 8.26 10.60 -1.94
C THR A 166 8.81 10.25 -3.31
N THR A 167 10.12 10.37 -3.44
CA THR A 167 10.85 9.91 -4.61
C THR A 167 11.01 8.38 -4.59
N VAL A 168 10.56 7.73 -5.66
CA VAL A 168 10.69 6.29 -5.90
C VAL A 168 11.49 6.07 -7.17
N GLN A 169 12.45 5.14 -7.13
CA GLN A 169 13.32 4.81 -8.28
C GLN A 169 13.55 3.29 -8.46
N ARG A 170 12.97 2.48 -7.58
CA ARG A 170 13.16 1.03 -7.54
C ARG A 170 11.83 0.34 -7.22
N ALA A 171 11.53 -0.74 -7.92
CA ALA A 171 10.38 -1.61 -7.61
C ALA A 171 10.73 -3.08 -7.83
N SER A 172 10.23 -3.95 -6.95
CA SER A 172 10.41 -5.39 -7.11
C SER A 172 9.58 -5.89 -8.29
N LEU A 173 10.17 -6.74 -9.11
CA LEU A 173 9.46 -7.50 -10.16
C LEU A 173 9.10 -8.91 -9.67
N CYS A 174 9.28 -9.20 -8.38
CA CYS A 174 8.94 -10.47 -7.69
C CYS A 174 9.71 -11.71 -8.18
N ASN A 175 9.57 -12.11 -9.45
CA ASN A 175 10.17 -13.30 -10.04
C ASN A 175 10.16 -13.22 -11.58
N VAL A 176 10.66 -14.27 -12.24
CA VAL A 176 10.77 -14.33 -13.70
C VAL A 176 9.38 -14.37 -14.35
N SER A 177 8.45 -15.17 -13.80
CA SER A 177 7.08 -15.25 -14.33
C SER A 177 6.38 -13.89 -14.34
N GLU A 178 6.61 -13.06 -13.33
CA GLU A 178 6.01 -11.72 -13.26
C GLU A 178 6.61 -10.77 -14.29
N CYS A 179 7.92 -10.87 -14.57
CA CYS A 179 8.56 -10.14 -15.67
C CYS A 179 7.95 -10.53 -17.02
N GLU A 180 7.76 -11.84 -17.25
CA GLU A 180 7.11 -12.39 -18.44
C GLU A 180 5.65 -11.94 -18.55
N ARG A 181 4.89 -11.97 -17.43
CA ARG A 181 3.48 -11.55 -17.37
C ARG A 181 3.30 -10.06 -17.67
N LEU A 182 4.19 -9.23 -17.15
CA LEU A 182 4.20 -7.79 -17.41
C LEU A 182 4.65 -7.47 -18.85
N GLY A 183 5.34 -8.40 -19.53
CA GLY A 183 5.93 -8.15 -20.84
C GLY A 183 7.02 -7.09 -20.80
N ILE A 184 7.81 -7.04 -19.73
CA ILE A 184 8.87 -6.06 -19.58
C ILE A 184 9.93 -6.23 -20.70
N GLY A 185 10.50 -5.13 -21.16
CA GLY A 185 11.62 -5.14 -22.10
C GLY A 185 12.96 -4.87 -21.40
N ASP A 186 13.86 -4.28 -22.16
CA ASP A 186 15.16 -3.78 -21.73
C ASP A 186 15.10 -2.27 -21.40
N LYS A 187 16.26 -1.68 -21.10
CA LYS A 187 16.47 -0.24 -20.89
C LYS A 187 15.72 0.61 -21.91
N GLY A 188 15.01 1.61 -21.42
CA GLY A 188 14.16 2.50 -22.23
C GLY A 188 12.69 2.11 -22.27
N THR A 189 12.33 0.89 -21.83
CA THR A 189 10.93 0.46 -21.64
C THR A 189 10.18 1.44 -20.74
N ARG A 190 8.98 1.88 -21.15
CA ARG A 190 8.10 2.74 -20.35
C ARG A 190 7.20 1.89 -19.47
N LEU A 191 7.12 2.27 -18.21
CA LEU A 191 6.41 1.51 -17.19
C LEU A 191 5.66 2.42 -16.24
N GLN A 192 4.59 1.87 -15.67
CA GLN A 192 3.78 2.52 -14.64
C GLN A 192 4.05 1.86 -13.30
N VAL A 193 4.32 2.69 -12.29
CA VAL A 193 4.61 2.26 -10.92
C VAL A 193 3.63 2.85 -9.94
N ILE A 194 3.28 2.06 -8.92
CA ILE A 194 2.48 2.48 -7.77
C ILE A 194 3.23 2.17 -6.48
N LYS A 195 2.70 2.68 -5.35
CA LYS A 195 3.04 2.18 -4.02
C LYS A 195 1.89 1.36 -3.45
N ALA A 196 1.99 0.03 -3.56
CA ALA A 196 1.03 -0.86 -2.93
C ALA A 196 0.98 -0.62 -1.42
N ASN A 197 -0.23 -0.44 -0.89
CA ASN A 197 -0.49 -0.09 0.51
C ASN A 197 0.29 1.14 1.01
N LYS A 198 0.57 2.09 0.11
CA LYS A 198 1.30 3.34 0.36
C LYS A 198 2.76 3.19 0.81
N ILE A 199 3.34 2.00 0.61
CA ILE A 199 4.67 1.65 1.12
C ILE A 199 5.52 0.95 0.07
N ILE A 200 5.00 -0.08 -0.60
CA ILE A 200 5.82 -1.00 -1.40
C ILE A 200 5.72 -0.64 -2.88
N PRO A 201 6.79 -0.15 -3.52
CA PRO A 201 6.77 0.14 -4.95
C PRO A 201 6.57 -1.13 -5.78
N LYS A 202 5.67 -1.05 -6.77
CA LYS A 202 5.40 -2.13 -7.72
C LYS A 202 5.24 -1.59 -9.13
N VAL A 203 5.76 -2.32 -10.10
CA VAL A 203 5.42 -2.12 -11.51
C VAL A 203 4.06 -2.75 -11.75
N ILE A 204 3.12 -2.00 -12.31
CA ILE A 204 1.75 -2.48 -12.57
C ILE A 204 1.46 -2.69 -14.05
N ASN A 205 2.19 -1.97 -14.91
CA ASN A 205 1.93 -2.00 -16.34
C ASN A 205 3.16 -1.58 -17.14
N ILE A 206 3.29 -2.11 -18.35
CA ILE A 206 4.28 -1.72 -19.34
C ILE A 206 3.52 -1.05 -20.49
N THR A 207 3.82 0.22 -20.74
CA THR A 207 3.09 1.04 -21.73
C THR A 207 3.80 1.05 -23.08
N GLU A 208 5.12 0.88 -23.10
CA GLU A 208 5.94 0.79 -24.31
C GLU A 208 7.13 -0.13 -24.04
N VAL A 209 7.28 -1.18 -24.85
CA VAL A 209 8.37 -2.16 -24.71
C VAL A 209 9.53 -1.77 -25.62
N VAL A 210 10.74 -1.75 -25.07
CA VAL A 210 11.99 -1.56 -25.84
C VAL A 210 12.85 -2.80 -25.69
N GLY A 211 13.38 -3.35 -26.78
CA GLY A 211 14.25 -4.53 -26.72
C GLY A 211 13.54 -5.78 -26.20
N SER A 212 14.29 -6.69 -25.58
CA SER A 212 13.77 -7.94 -25.04
C SER A 212 14.26 -8.14 -23.61
N PHE A 213 13.40 -8.70 -22.76
CA PHE A 213 13.79 -9.09 -21.41
C PHE A 213 14.86 -10.19 -21.44
N VAL A 214 15.96 -9.96 -20.73
CA VAL A 214 17.09 -10.89 -20.63
C VAL A 214 17.24 -11.36 -19.19
N ILE A 215 17.22 -12.69 -19.02
CA ILE A 215 17.53 -13.34 -17.75
C ILE A 215 19.03 -13.64 -17.74
N PRO A 216 19.79 -13.25 -16.69
CA PRO A 216 21.22 -13.47 -16.65
C PRO A 216 21.54 -14.97 -16.51
N ALA A 217 22.52 -15.42 -17.28
CA ALA A 217 23.03 -16.80 -17.22
C ALA A 217 23.98 -17.04 -16.03
N GLU A 218 24.40 -15.97 -15.36
CA GLU A 218 25.37 -16.01 -14.26
C GLU A 218 24.82 -15.32 -13.01
N CYS A 219 25.24 -15.83 -11.84
CA CYS A 219 24.92 -15.25 -10.55
C CYS A 219 25.65 -13.91 -10.38
N PRO A 220 24.96 -12.82 -10.01
CA PRO A 220 25.57 -11.49 -9.89
C PRO A 220 26.53 -11.36 -8.69
N VAL A 221 26.61 -12.38 -7.83
CA VAL A 221 27.47 -12.39 -6.62
C VAL A 221 28.72 -13.25 -6.81
N CYS A 222 28.57 -14.47 -7.32
CA CYS A 222 29.68 -15.43 -7.42
C CYS A 222 30.02 -15.82 -8.87
N HIS A 223 29.32 -15.28 -9.87
CA HIS A 223 29.50 -15.54 -11.31
C HIS A 223 29.31 -17.00 -11.75
N ALA A 224 28.96 -17.91 -10.83
CA ALA A 224 28.55 -19.26 -11.19
C ALA A 224 27.23 -19.24 -11.97
N THR A 225 26.95 -20.33 -12.70
CA THR A 225 25.73 -20.47 -13.50
C THR A 225 24.45 -20.17 -12.69
N ALA A 226 23.56 -19.40 -13.29
CA ALA A 226 22.20 -19.17 -12.81
C ALA A 226 21.21 -19.92 -13.70
N VAL A 227 20.22 -20.59 -13.08
CA VAL A 227 19.22 -21.40 -13.79
C VAL A 227 17.82 -21.02 -13.36
N VAL A 228 16.92 -20.94 -14.32
CA VAL A 228 15.49 -20.77 -14.05
C VAL A 228 14.93 -22.11 -13.58
N ARG A 229 14.17 -22.08 -12.48
CA ARG A 229 13.41 -23.22 -11.96
C ARG A 229 11.94 -22.87 -11.95
N GLU A 230 11.12 -23.83 -12.34
CA GLU A 230 9.67 -23.74 -12.32
C GLU A 230 9.12 -24.56 -11.16
N SER A 231 8.25 -23.97 -10.35
CA SER A 231 7.52 -24.68 -9.29
C SER A 231 6.37 -25.51 -9.86
N GLU A 232 5.77 -26.37 -9.03
CA GLU A 232 4.54 -27.11 -9.37
C GLU A 232 3.37 -26.18 -9.78
N SER A 233 3.37 -24.95 -9.25
CA SER A 233 2.39 -23.91 -9.61
C SER A 233 2.73 -23.14 -10.89
N GLY A 234 3.76 -23.55 -11.64
CA GLY A 234 4.21 -22.88 -12.87
C GLY A 234 4.99 -21.57 -12.63
N THR A 235 5.43 -21.31 -11.40
CA THR A 235 6.15 -20.07 -11.07
C THR A 235 7.65 -20.23 -11.36
N LYS A 236 8.16 -19.42 -12.28
CA LYS A 236 9.56 -19.37 -12.68
C LYS A 236 10.35 -18.42 -11.78
N THR A 237 11.43 -18.94 -11.22
CA THR A 237 12.36 -18.20 -10.34
C THR A 237 13.79 -18.47 -10.77
N LEU A 238 14.71 -17.52 -10.57
CA LEU A 238 16.12 -17.69 -10.94
C LEU A 238 16.94 -18.12 -9.72
N HIS A 239 17.85 -19.09 -9.90
CA HIS A 239 18.63 -19.70 -8.82
C HIS A 239 20.11 -19.78 -9.16
N CYS A 240 21.00 -19.43 -8.23
CA CYS A 240 22.42 -19.73 -8.34
C CYS A 240 22.66 -21.23 -8.12
N THR A 241 23.44 -21.89 -8.99
CA THR A 241 23.77 -23.33 -8.85
C THR A 241 24.87 -23.59 -7.83
N ASN A 242 25.72 -22.61 -7.52
CA ASN A 242 26.82 -22.76 -6.57
C ASN A 242 26.27 -22.90 -5.13
N ALA A 243 26.57 -24.02 -4.46
CA ALA A 243 26.21 -24.25 -3.06
C ALA A 243 27.05 -23.40 -2.09
N ALA A 244 28.29 -23.08 -2.46
CA ALA A 244 29.21 -22.24 -1.69
C ALA A 244 29.10 -20.75 -2.05
N CYS A 245 28.01 -20.32 -2.69
CA CYS A 245 27.81 -18.91 -3.00
C CYS A 245 27.71 -18.11 -1.70
N PRO A 246 28.45 -16.98 -1.55
CA PRO A 246 28.40 -16.14 -0.35
C PRO A 246 26.98 -15.68 0.02
N ALA A 247 26.11 -15.50 -0.99
CA ALA A 247 24.72 -15.13 -0.78
C ALA A 247 23.88 -16.21 -0.08
N LYS A 248 24.33 -17.47 -0.02
CA LYS A 248 23.62 -18.61 0.59
C LYS A 248 24.03 -18.91 2.03
N THR A 249 25.16 -18.36 2.47
CA THR A 249 25.71 -18.59 3.81
C THR A 249 25.39 -17.45 4.78
N THR A 250 24.58 -16.49 4.35
CA THR A 250 24.12 -15.34 5.14
C THR A 250 22.62 -15.48 5.38
#